data_AF-A0A412AWR3-F1
#
_entry.id   AF-A0A412AWR3-F1
#
_cell.length_a   1.000
_cell.length_b   1.000
_cell.length_c   1.000
_cell.angle_alpha   90.00
_cell.angle_beta   90.00
_cell.angle_gamma   90.00
#
_symmetry.space_group_name_H-M   'P 1'
#
loop_
_entity.id
_entity.type
_entity.pdbx_description
1 polymer ?
#
loop_
_entity_poly.entity_id
_entity_poly.type
_entity_poly.pdbx_seq_one_letter_code
_entity_poly.pdbx_strand_id
1 'polypeptide(L)'
;MSVKITRDMNKILRKIHAGEKSMIPAVTEAVVEYGNVFVPEDQGVLEASSLIGTTLPDTVSRKDWTPEDQENYSNASGSDLEKGRAVWDTPYAKRRYYTGTPSKDKNQNASLQWVEKGVNTYKKELDQVAQNAFNAGMRGAKK
;
A
#
# COMPACT_ATOMS: atom_id res chain seq x y z
N MET A 1 25.45 -47.77 -11.58
CA MET A 1 24.37 -47.57 -10.58
C MET A 1 23.77 -46.19 -10.81
N SER A 2 22.44 -46.05 -10.81
CA SER A 2 21.76 -44.74 -10.92
C SER A 2 20.96 -44.45 -9.66
N VAL A 3 21.14 -43.25 -9.10
CA VAL A 3 20.35 -42.74 -7.98
C VAL A 3 19.32 -41.78 -8.53
N LYS A 4 18.05 -41.97 -8.17
CA LYS A 4 16.94 -41.06 -8.53
C LYS A 4 16.40 -40.41 -7.26
N ILE A 5 16.23 -39.09 -7.28
CA ILE A 5 15.71 -38.31 -6.17
C ILE A 5 14.46 -37.55 -6.65
N THR A 6 13.36 -37.70 -5.91
CA THR A 6 12.11 -36.97 -6.15
C THR A 6 11.94 -35.91 -5.05
N ARG A 7 11.59 -34.68 -5.45
CA ARG A 7 11.33 -33.58 -4.51
C ARG A 7 9.87 -33.60 -4.07
N ASP A 8 9.61 -33.22 -2.82
CA ASP A 8 8.25 -33.05 -2.29
C ASP A 8 7.64 -31.73 -2.79
N MET A 9 6.94 -31.82 -3.93
CA MET A 9 6.31 -30.66 -4.58
C MET A 9 5.21 -30.05 -3.71
N ASN A 10 4.47 -30.84 -2.94
CA ASN A 10 3.39 -30.34 -2.08
C ASN A 10 3.95 -29.45 -0.96
N LYS A 11 5.10 -29.82 -0.40
CA LYS A 11 5.79 -29.00 0.59
C LYS A 11 6.37 -27.72 -0.03
N ILE A 12 6.84 -27.77 -1.27
CA ILE A 12 7.34 -26.59 -1.98
C ILE A 12 6.18 -25.61 -2.24
N LEU A 13 5.05 -26.10 -2.76
CA LEU A 13 3.86 -25.28 -3.04
C LEU A 13 3.32 -24.60 -1.78
N ARG A 14 3.24 -25.33 -0.64
CA ARG A 14 2.83 -24.73 0.64
C ARG A 14 3.71 -23.55 1.06
N LYS A 15 5.02 -23.63 0.82
CA LYS A 15 5.94 -22.52 1.12
C LYS A 15 5.74 -21.35 0.17
N ILE A 16 5.53 -21.62 -1.12
CA ILE A 16 5.24 -20.57 -2.12
C ILE A 16 3.99 -19.80 -1.72
N HIS A 17 2.88 -20.49 -1.41
CA HIS A 17 1.64 -19.84 -0.97
C HIS A 17 1.81 -19.05 0.34
N ALA A 18 2.61 -19.55 1.28
CA ALA A 18 2.90 -18.81 2.51
C ALA A 18 3.74 -17.55 2.26
N GLY A 19 4.70 -17.63 1.34
CA GLY A 19 5.46 -16.48 0.84
C GLY A 19 4.53 -15.44 0.20
N GLU A 20 3.67 -15.88 -0.72
CA GLU A 20 2.69 -15.02 -1.40
C GLU A 20 1.75 -14.33 -0.40
N LYS A 21 1.15 -15.08 0.53
CA LYS A 21 0.25 -14.55 1.56
C LYS A 21 0.93 -13.51 2.46
N SER A 22 2.23 -13.64 2.70
CA SER A 22 2.98 -12.65 3.50
C SER A 22 3.38 -11.42 2.67
N MET A 23 3.65 -11.63 1.38
CA MET A 23 4.13 -10.59 0.46
C MET A 23 3.03 -9.60 0.08
N ILE A 24 1.83 -10.09 -0.26
CA ILE A 24 0.71 -9.26 -0.74
C ILE A 24 0.41 -8.08 0.22
N PRO A 25 0.14 -8.30 1.53
CA PRO A 25 -0.15 -7.19 2.43
C PRO A 25 1.03 -6.24 2.60
N ALA A 26 2.26 -6.76 2.71
CA ALA A 26 3.46 -5.95 2.89
C ALA A 26 3.73 -5.01 1.70
N VAL A 27 3.57 -5.51 0.47
CA VAL A 27 3.72 -4.69 -0.73
C VAL A 27 2.60 -3.66 -0.81
N THR A 28 1.38 -4.02 -0.42
CA THR A 28 0.23 -3.10 -0.46
C THR A 28 0.41 -1.95 0.52
N GLU A 29 0.90 -2.21 1.73
CA GLU A 29 1.25 -1.15 2.69
C GLU A 29 2.36 -0.25 2.15
N ALA A 30 3.40 -0.82 1.56
CA ALA A 30 4.47 -0.04 0.96
C ALA A 30 3.97 0.83 -0.21
N VAL A 31 3.00 0.36 -1.01
CA VAL A 31 2.35 1.18 -2.04
C VAL A 31 1.58 2.36 -1.42
N VAL A 32 0.87 2.14 -0.31
CA VAL A 32 0.18 3.22 0.43
C VAL A 32 1.19 4.21 0.98
N GLU A 33 2.22 3.74 1.67
CA GLU A 33 3.29 4.57 2.25
C GLU A 33 3.98 5.42 1.19
N TYR A 34 4.49 4.79 0.12
CA TYR A 34 5.22 5.48 -0.94
C TYR A 34 4.32 6.36 -1.81
N GLY A 35 3.05 5.99 -1.98
CA GLY A 35 2.05 6.86 -2.61
C GLY A 35 1.80 8.11 -1.78
N ASN A 36 1.68 7.96 -0.46
CA ASN A 36 1.44 9.07 0.46
C ASN A 36 2.61 10.06 0.54
N VAL A 37 3.84 9.66 0.23
CA VAL A 37 4.97 10.62 0.05
C VAL A 37 4.64 11.70 -1.00
N PHE A 38 3.86 11.38 -2.02
CA PHE A 38 3.52 12.26 -3.13
C PHE A 38 2.06 12.75 -3.08
N VAL A 39 1.29 12.40 -2.04
CA VAL A 39 -0.13 12.75 -1.96
C VAL A 39 -0.31 14.26 -1.81
N PRO A 40 -1.24 14.88 -2.56
CA PRO A 40 -1.59 16.27 -2.32
C PRO A 40 -2.23 16.44 -0.94
N GLU A 41 -1.52 17.14 -0.04
CA GLU A 41 -1.99 17.42 1.31
C GLU A 41 -2.70 18.79 1.37
N ASP A 42 -3.99 18.80 1.09
CA ASP A 42 -4.81 20.01 1.35
C ASP A 42 -5.26 20.03 2.83
N GLN A 43 -6.00 19.01 3.27
CA GLN A 43 -6.48 18.83 4.66
C GLN A 43 -6.15 17.44 5.25
N GLY A 44 -5.35 16.64 4.54
CA GLY A 44 -4.91 15.30 4.99
C GLY A 44 -5.95 14.18 4.86
N VAL A 45 -7.19 14.47 4.43
CA VAL A 45 -8.25 13.47 4.23
C VAL A 45 -7.84 12.38 3.25
N LEU A 46 -7.11 12.74 2.18
CA LEU A 46 -6.62 11.78 1.19
C LEU A 46 -5.69 10.74 1.81
N GLU A 47 -4.66 11.21 2.51
CA GLU A 47 -3.72 10.36 3.22
C GLU A 47 -4.46 9.49 4.25
N ALA A 48 -5.24 10.12 5.13
CA ALA A 48 -5.98 9.42 6.18
C ALA A 48 -6.91 8.32 5.63
N SER A 49 -7.62 8.60 4.54
CA SER A 49 -8.54 7.62 3.92
C SER A 49 -7.84 6.35 3.46
N SER A 50 -6.60 6.45 2.99
CA SER A 50 -5.82 5.30 2.54
C SER A 50 -5.25 4.45 3.67
N LEU A 51 -5.06 5.04 4.85
CA LEU A 51 -4.55 4.37 6.04
C LEU A 51 -5.61 3.49 6.73
N ILE A 52 -6.90 3.68 6.43
CA ILE A 52 -7.98 2.81 6.91
C ILE A 52 -7.69 1.37 6.45
N GLY A 53 -7.66 0.43 7.39
CA GLY A 53 -7.39 -0.98 7.11
C GLY A 53 -5.90 -1.34 6.98
N THR A 54 -4.99 -0.37 7.14
CA THR A 54 -3.54 -0.59 7.16
C THR A 54 -2.98 -0.67 8.59
N THR A 55 -1.76 -1.18 8.75
CA THR A 55 -1.02 -1.15 10.03
C THR A 55 -0.07 0.05 10.16
N LEU A 56 -0.04 0.92 9.13
CA LEU A 56 0.79 2.11 9.10
C LEU A 56 0.36 3.12 10.20
N PRO A 57 1.31 3.87 10.79
CA PRO A 57 0.98 4.88 11.78
C PRO A 57 0.18 6.02 11.13
N ASP A 58 -0.89 6.43 11.80
CA ASP A 58 -1.70 7.56 11.37
C ASP A 58 -1.08 8.88 11.83
N THR A 59 -0.49 9.60 10.89
CA THR A 59 0.18 10.89 11.09
C THR A 59 -0.73 12.09 10.88
N VAL A 60 -1.98 11.88 10.46
CA VAL A 60 -2.86 12.97 10.02
C VAL A 60 -3.58 13.64 11.19
N SER A 61 -3.36 14.94 11.34
CA SER A 61 -4.11 15.77 12.30
C SER A 61 -5.52 16.08 11.78
N ARG A 62 -6.55 15.71 12.55
CA ARG A 62 -7.97 15.89 12.18
C ARG A 62 -8.64 17.11 12.82
N LYS A 63 -7.88 17.92 13.55
CA LYS A 63 -8.41 19.04 14.35
C LYS A 63 -9.10 20.13 13.51
N ASP A 64 -8.64 20.32 12.27
CA ASP A 64 -9.11 21.38 11.37
C ASP A 64 -10.02 20.83 10.26
N TRP A 65 -10.53 19.60 10.41
CA TRP A 65 -11.41 18.97 9.42
C TRP A 65 -12.80 19.61 9.42
N THR A 66 -13.27 19.96 8.23
CA THR A 66 -14.64 20.43 8.04
C THR A 66 -15.64 19.26 8.18
N PRO A 67 -16.94 19.54 8.34
CA PRO A 67 -17.95 18.48 8.31
C PRO A 67 -17.92 17.65 7.01
N GLU A 68 -17.63 18.29 5.86
CA GLU A 68 -17.48 17.60 4.57
C GLU A 68 -16.27 16.66 4.57
N ASP A 69 -15.15 17.06 5.18
CA ASP A 69 -13.96 16.22 5.32
C ASP A 69 -14.22 14.97 6.16
N GLN A 70 -14.94 15.15 7.27
CA GLN A 70 -15.33 14.06 8.16
C GLN A 70 -16.28 13.09 7.45
N GLU A 71 -17.25 13.60 6.69
CA GLU A 71 -18.17 12.78 5.89
C GLU A 71 -17.42 12.02 4.79
N ASN A 72 -16.53 12.70 4.05
CA ASN A 72 -15.71 12.07 3.02
C ASN A 72 -14.83 10.95 3.58
N TYR A 73 -14.21 11.18 4.73
CA TYR A 73 -13.42 10.16 5.43
C TYR A 73 -14.27 8.99 5.92
N SER A 74 -15.44 9.26 6.51
CA SER A 74 -16.36 8.22 7.00
C SER A 74 -16.90 7.33 5.89
N ASN A 75 -16.95 7.84 4.66
CA ASN A 75 -17.41 7.10 3.48
C ASN A 75 -16.29 6.38 2.72
N ALA A 76 -15.02 6.56 3.12
CA ALA A 76 -13.89 5.88 2.49
C ALA A 76 -13.89 4.39 2.83
N SER A 77 -13.70 3.53 1.83
CA SER A 77 -13.68 2.07 2.07
C SER A 77 -12.39 1.58 2.72
N GLY A 78 -11.30 2.34 2.59
CA GLY A 78 -9.98 1.96 3.07
C GLY A 78 -9.30 0.87 2.25
N SER A 79 -8.02 0.65 2.54
CA SER A 79 -7.18 -0.33 1.85
C SER A 79 -7.49 -1.76 2.33
N ASP A 80 -7.44 -2.73 1.41
CA ASP A 80 -7.61 -4.16 1.68
C ASP A 80 -6.29 -4.89 1.39
N LEU A 81 -5.48 -4.99 2.43
CA LEU A 81 -4.12 -5.53 2.36
C LEU A 81 -4.09 -7.00 1.96
N GLU A 82 -5.03 -7.82 2.44
CA GLU A 82 -5.08 -9.25 2.15
C GLU A 82 -5.39 -9.52 0.67
N LYS A 83 -6.07 -8.59 -0.02
CA LYS A 83 -6.37 -8.70 -1.45
C LYS A 83 -5.44 -7.88 -2.35
N GLY A 84 -4.43 -7.23 -1.79
CA GLY A 84 -3.50 -6.45 -2.61
C GLY A 84 -4.05 -5.10 -3.08
N ARG A 85 -5.00 -4.50 -2.36
CA ARG A 85 -5.74 -3.31 -2.80
C ARG A 85 -5.42 -2.09 -1.94
N ALA A 86 -4.58 -1.20 -2.45
CA ALA A 86 -4.41 0.15 -1.90
C ALA A 86 -5.54 1.05 -2.44
N VAL A 87 -6.23 1.80 -1.55
CA VAL A 87 -7.47 2.50 -1.92
C VAL A 87 -7.44 3.97 -1.53
N TRP A 88 -7.79 4.82 -2.49
CA TRP A 88 -8.15 6.23 -2.31
C TRP A 88 -9.46 6.49 -3.07
N ASP A 89 -10.61 6.20 -2.46
CA ASP A 89 -11.91 6.16 -3.17
C ASP A 89 -12.86 7.31 -2.86
N THR A 90 -12.43 8.28 -2.05
CA THR A 90 -13.21 9.47 -1.76
C THR A 90 -13.55 10.25 -3.05
N PRO A 91 -14.69 10.93 -3.13
CA PRO A 91 -15.03 11.78 -4.29
C PRO A 91 -13.92 12.79 -4.60
N TYR A 92 -13.26 13.30 -3.55
CA TYR A 92 -12.12 14.18 -3.65
C TYR A 92 -10.90 13.51 -4.30
N ALA A 93 -10.53 12.29 -3.87
CA ALA A 93 -9.43 11.52 -4.45
C ALA A 93 -9.61 11.32 -5.96
N LYS A 94 -10.80 10.89 -6.38
CA LYS A 94 -11.13 10.64 -7.79
C LYS A 94 -10.93 11.89 -8.66
N ARG A 95 -11.34 13.06 -8.19
CA ARG A 95 -11.17 14.32 -8.91
C ARG A 95 -9.69 14.72 -9.02
N ARG A 96 -8.96 14.63 -7.90
CA ARG A 96 -7.57 15.10 -7.79
C ARG A 96 -6.54 14.15 -8.39
N TYR A 97 -6.90 12.89 -8.64
CA TYR A 97 -5.96 11.93 -9.18
C TYR A 97 -5.49 12.29 -10.60
N TYR A 98 -6.43 12.73 -11.46
CA TYR A 98 -6.19 12.96 -12.88
C TYR A 98 -6.14 14.42 -13.30
N THR A 99 -6.67 15.33 -12.49
CA THR A 99 -6.89 16.72 -12.90
C THR A 99 -6.48 17.74 -11.84
N GLY A 100 -6.20 18.96 -12.29
CA GLY A 100 -5.79 20.08 -11.44
C GLY A 100 -4.28 20.25 -11.29
N THR A 101 -3.87 21.19 -10.44
CA THR A 101 -2.48 21.40 -10.04
C THR A 101 -2.37 21.16 -8.54
N PRO A 102 -1.68 20.09 -8.10
CA PRO A 102 -1.45 19.85 -6.68
C PRO A 102 -0.75 21.04 -6.02
N SER A 103 -1.29 21.51 -4.89
CA SER A 103 -0.58 22.49 -4.07
C SER A 103 0.68 21.86 -3.49
N LYS A 104 1.75 22.65 -3.42
CA LYS A 104 3.05 22.27 -2.86
C LYS A 104 3.33 22.90 -1.50
N ASP A 105 2.36 23.61 -0.93
CA ASP A 105 2.54 24.38 0.30
C ASP A 105 2.73 23.48 1.52
N LYS A 106 2.07 22.32 1.53
CA LYS A 106 2.16 21.31 2.60
C LYS A 106 3.07 20.15 2.21
N ASN A 107 2.87 19.60 1.02
CA ASN A 107 3.72 18.56 0.45
C ASN A 107 4.43 19.07 -0.82
N GLN A 108 5.71 19.38 -0.72
CA GLN A 108 6.51 19.86 -1.87
C GLN A 108 6.63 18.83 -3.00
N ASN A 109 6.47 17.54 -2.67
CA ASN A 109 6.54 16.44 -3.61
C ASN A 109 5.20 16.17 -4.31
N ALA A 110 4.11 16.79 -3.85
CA ALA A 110 2.74 16.55 -4.32
C ALA A 110 2.65 16.48 -5.86
N SER A 111 1.96 15.45 -6.35
CA SER A 111 1.72 15.26 -7.78
C SER A 111 0.34 14.69 -8.06
N LEU A 112 -0.10 14.84 -9.31
CA LEU A 112 -1.12 13.96 -9.87
C LEU A 112 -0.57 12.54 -9.93
N GLN A 113 -1.45 11.54 -9.98
CA GLN A 113 -1.03 10.13 -10.05
C GLN A 113 0.04 9.81 -9.01
N TRP A 114 -0.17 10.30 -7.78
CA TRP A 114 0.84 10.25 -6.71
C TRP A 114 1.23 8.82 -6.36
N VAL A 115 0.31 7.88 -6.51
CA VAL A 115 0.56 6.45 -6.31
C VAL A 115 1.55 5.93 -7.33
N GLU A 116 1.32 6.17 -8.63
CA GLU A 116 2.26 5.77 -9.69
C GLU A 116 3.61 6.47 -9.52
N LYS A 117 3.60 7.75 -9.14
CA LYS A 117 4.86 8.46 -8.86
C LYS A 117 5.62 7.83 -7.70
N GLY A 118 4.91 7.46 -6.62
CA GLY A 118 5.45 6.71 -5.49
C GLY A 118 6.08 5.40 -5.93
N VAL A 119 5.29 4.55 -6.59
CA VAL A 119 5.72 3.24 -7.07
C VAL A 119 6.91 3.32 -8.02
N ASN A 120 6.92 4.29 -8.94
CA ASN A 120 8.01 4.46 -9.88
C ASN A 120 9.28 4.99 -9.21
N THR A 121 9.13 5.88 -8.22
CA THR A 121 10.27 6.43 -7.47
C THR A 121 10.92 5.37 -6.59
N TYR A 122 10.10 4.57 -5.90
CA TYR A 122 10.53 3.60 -4.90
C TYR A 122 10.48 2.14 -5.40
N LYS A 123 10.62 1.95 -6.72
CA LYS A 123 10.49 0.63 -7.34
C LYS A 123 11.44 -0.40 -6.72
N LYS A 124 12.70 -0.01 -6.45
CA LYS A 124 13.72 -0.93 -5.92
C LYS A 124 13.39 -1.33 -4.49
N GLU A 125 12.90 -0.39 -3.71
CA GLU A 125 12.47 -0.56 -2.33
C GLU A 125 11.24 -1.46 -2.27
N LEU A 126 10.26 -1.27 -3.17
CA LEU A 126 9.11 -2.17 -3.33
C LEU A 126 9.53 -3.59 -3.69
N ASP A 127 10.42 -3.75 -4.66
CA ASP A 127 10.96 -5.07 -5.03
C ASP A 127 11.65 -5.73 -3.82
N GLN A 128 12.35 -4.94 -3.00
CA GLN A 128 13.01 -5.42 -1.78
C GLN A 128 12.01 -5.80 -0.67
N VAL A 129 10.97 -5.00 -0.45
CA VAL A 129 9.87 -5.30 0.48
C VAL A 129 9.20 -6.62 0.07
N ALA A 130 8.86 -6.75 -1.21
CA ALA A 130 8.26 -7.95 -1.77
C ALA A 130 9.13 -9.18 -1.51
N GLN A 131 10.42 -9.09 -1.87
CA GLN A 131 11.36 -10.19 -1.72
C GLN A 131 11.59 -10.57 -0.26
N ASN A 132 11.67 -9.59 0.66
CA ASN A 132 11.85 -9.82 2.09
C ASN A 132 10.64 -10.51 2.70
N ALA A 133 9.43 -9.99 2.44
CA ALA A 133 8.19 -10.54 2.95
C ALA A 133 7.92 -11.95 2.42
N PHE A 134 8.15 -12.18 1.12
CA PHE A 134 8.04 -13.50 0.52
C PHE A 134 9.00 -14.52 1.16
N ASN A 135 10.27 -14.13 1.33
CA ASN A 135 11.27 -14.98 1.99
C ASN A 135 10.91 -15.27 3.45
N ALA A 136 10.38 -14.29 4.18
CA ALA A 136 9.90 -14.47 5.54
C ALA A 136 8.75 -15.48 5.61
N GLY A 137 7.74 -15.34 4.74
CA GLY A 137 6.61 -16.28 4.65
C GLY A 137 7.05 -17.70 4.30
N MET A 138 7.95 -17.86 3.33
CA MET A 138 8.54 -19.17 2.99
C MET A 138 9.29 -19.83 4.14
N ARG A 139 9.96 -19.04 4.99
CA ARG A 139 10.70 -19.52 6.18
C ARG A 139 9.75 -19.84 7.33
N GLY A 140 8.68 -19.05 7.50
CA GLY A 140 7.63 -19.22 8.49
C GLY A 140 6.73 -20.43 8.23
N ALA A 141 6.63 -20.88 6.98
CA ALA A 141 6.05 -22.16 6.60
C ALA A 141 6.94 -23.35 7.05
N LYS A 142 7.07 -23.56 8.36
CA LYS A 142 7.70 -24.75 8.94
C LYS A 142 6.65 -25.71 9.53
N LYS A 143 6.71 -26.92 8.95
CA LYS A 143 6.09 -28.23 9.30
C LYS A 143 4.58 -28.32 9.13
#